data_AF-A0A5C6WZL7-F1
#
_entry.id   AF-A0A5C6WZL7-F1
#
_cell.length_a   1.000
_cell.length_b   1.000
_cell.length_c   1.000
_cell.angle_alpha   90.00
_cell.angle_beta   90.00
_cell.angle_gamma   90.00
#
_symmetry.space_group_name_H-M   'P 1'
#
loop_
_entity.id
_entity.type
_entity.pdbx_description
1 polymer ?
#
loop_
_entity_poly.entity_id
_entity_poly.type
_entity_poly.pdbx_seq_one_letter_code
_entity_poly.pdbx_strand_id
1 'polypeptide(L)'
;MSGQQNPPIVVHAEVGSTNDEALEALRQGAPHGSAVVAEQQLAGRGRREDRGERRAWYSPANANVYLSVVLRPKLDPSRVSGITLACGVTIAHALRALGAGDVRLKWPNDLYIGERKVGGILSEAATGVGGLEGVVVGVGININVPAGEFPGELRDRATSLLRENGRIFDRLRIVQEVRAAILEACARLEAGGLPDFAEDFRALDVTLGREVRFEQEGVAMRGIADGLSAQGGLWVKRDAGERVEVMAGEVVICGLGRGKDAAADVLPARPTAEVEAHVERLLTAQPGSPPQARRVRRRFALRASERVGARYCRLEVEVDAAFADSYLRPGQYITLGLEGHPPNFYVIAGVRGRVWEFLIEVEGDLGSALSELEVGAEVEVSLVEGGGFEPASGRGKTALLFASGSGVAAVLPLVDRWLSEQGRPERIALFYGERHEEDRAYAERLKQLEEAGVEVFFAAEEGGAYRYVQDAFEAAGLPVSDAVVYVSGAAVMTKAVTERMMAAGVDASRIHINI
;
A
#
# COMPACT_ATOMS: atom_id res chain seq x y z
N MET A 1 0.00 42.65 10.61
CA MET A 1 -0.49 41.46 9.88
C MET A 1 -0.10 40.26 10.71
N SER A 2 -1.08 39.55 11.28
CA SER A 2 -0.81 38.34 12.06
C SER A 2 -0.38 37.21 11.13
N GLY A 3 0.85 36.72 11.29
CA GLY A 3 1.32 35.55 10.56
C GLY A 3 0.42 34.36 10.87
N GLN A 4 -0.23 33.82 9.85
CA GLN A 4 -1.11 32.67 9.99
C GLN A 4 -0.23 31.42 10.16
N GLN A 5 0.17 31.14 11.40
CA GLN A 5 0.93 29.93 11.73
C GLN A 5 0.09 28.72 11.31
N ASN A 6 0.69 27.83 10.51
CA ASN A 6 0.05 26.59 10.12
C ASN A 6 -0.26 25.79 11.40
N PRO A 7 -1.48 25.27 11.61
CA PRO A 7 -1.79 24.55 12.84
C PRO A 7 -0.90 23.31 12.97
N PRO A 8 -0.35 23.03 14.17
CA PRO A 8 0.70 22.04 14.36
C PRO A 8 0.23 20.61 14.05
N ILE A 9 1.16 19.78 13.58
CA ILE A 9 1.01 18.32 13.51
C ILE A 9 2.04 17.73 14.47
N VAL A 10 1.57 17.03 15.50
CA VAL A 10 2.42 16.31 16.45
C VAL A 10 2.48 14.84 16.02
N VAL A 11 3.68 14.28 15.91
CA VAL A 11 3.90 12.89 15.49
C VAL A 11 4.50 12.10 16.65
N HIS A 12 3.89 10.95 16.97
CA HIS A 12 4.32 10.05 18.02
C HIS A 12 4.72 8.68 17.43
N ALA A 13 5.75 8.06 17.99
CA ALA A 13 6.07 6.66 17.66
C ALA A 13 4.99 5.69 18.20
N GLU A 14 4.47 5.98 19.40
CA GLU A 14 3.47 5.13 20.06
C GLU A 14 2.61 6.00 20.99
N VAL A 15 1.30 5.75 21.02
CA VAL A 15 0.34 6.39 21.95
C VAL A 15 -0.72 5.38 22.41
N GLY A 16 -1.49 5.73 23.45
CA GLY A 16 -2.73 5.00 23.75
C GLY A 16 -3.72 5.11 22.59
N SER A 17 -4.13 6.33 22.26
CA SER A 17 -5.07 6.63 21.17
C SER A 17 -4.86 8.07 20.71
N THR A 18 -4.74 8.30 19.40
CA THR A 18 -4.56 9.66 18.84
C THR A 18 -5.74 10.58 19.18
N ASN A 19 -6.93 10.01 19.38
CA ASN A 19 -8.11 10.76 19.81
C ASN A 19 -8.00 11.28 21.24
N ASP A 20 -7.33 10.56 22.15
CA ASP A 20 -7.18 11.02 23.53
C ASP A 20 -6.18 12.18 23.63
N GLU A 21 -5.04 12.03 22.95
CA GLU A 21 -4.04 13.10 22.82
C GLU A 21 -4.62 14.36 22.16
N ALA A 22 -5.41 14.20 21.08
CA ALA A 22 -6.05 15.31 20.40
C ALA A 22 -7.19 15.94 21.23
N LEU A 23 -7.94 15.16 22.01
CA LEU A 23 -8.96 15.69 22.94
C LEU A 23 -8.30 16.48 24.08
N GLU A 24 -7.16 16.02 24.56
CA GLU A 24 -6.41 16.72 25.60
C GLU A 24 -5.78 18.00 25.06
N ALA A 25 -5.16 17.96 23.87
CA ALA A 25 -4.69 19.16 23.17
C ALA A 25 -5.83 20.17 22.93
N LEU A 26 -7.03 19.72 22.55
CA LEU A 26 -8.23 20.57 22.39
C LEU A 26 -8.60 21.30 23.70
N ARG A 27 -8.58 20.60 24.85
CA ARG A 27 -8.82 21.19 26.18
C ARG A 27 -7.73 22.19 26.58
N GLN A 28 -6.47 21.88 26.24
CA GLN A 28 -5.31 22.75 26.47
C GLN A 28 -5.26 23.98 25.53
N GLY A 29 -6.27 24.17 24.68
CA GLY A 29 -6.42 25.36 23.84
C GLY A 29 -5.84 25.23 22.43
N ALA A 30 -5.54 24.01 21.95
CA ALA A 30 -5.04 23.81 20.59
C ALA A 30 -5.94 24.48 19.53
N PRO A 31 -5.35 25.15 18.52
CA PRO A 31 -6.11 25.81 17.47
C PRO A 31 -6.80 24.80 16.54
N HIS A 32 -7.83 25.28 15.84
CA HIS A 32 -8.50 24.52 14.77
C HIS A 32 -7.48 24.05 13.71
N GLY A 33 -7.59 22.79 13.33
CA GLY A 33 -6.69 22.11 12.40
C GLY A 33 -5.40 21.57 13.03
N SER A 34 -5.17 21.73 14.34
CA SER A 34 -4.12 20.97 15.04
C SER A 34 -4.36 19.46 14.86
N ALA A 35 -3.30 18.69 14.70
CA ALA A 35 -3.42 17.25 14.47
C ALA A 35 -2.42 16.43 15.31
N VAL A 36 -2.83 15.23 15.68
CA VAL A 36 -1.98 14.20 16.28
C VAL A 36 -1.90 13.02 15.31
N VAL A 37 -0.70 12.55 15.03
CA VAL A 37 -0.41 11.36 14.22
C VAL A 37 0.38 10.37 15.06
N ALA A 38 0.11 9.08 14.91
CA ALA A 38 0.91 8.04 15.54
C ALA A 38 1.34 6.97 14.53
N GLU A 39 2.54 6.41 14.74
CA GLU A 39 3.00 5.21 14.03
C GLU A 39 2.30 3.94 14.54
N GLN A 40 1.97 3.88 15.84
CA GLN A 40 1.24 2.80 16.49
C GLN A 40 0.27 3.33 17.57
N GLN A 41 -0.87 2.66 17.75
CA GLN A 41 -1.77 2.86 18.90
C GLN A 41 -1.88 1.59 19.73
N LEU A 42 -1.68 1.70 21.06
CA LEU A 42 -1.82 0.58 22.00
C LEU A 42 -3.27 0.30 22.42
N ALA A 43 -4.11 1.33 22.42
CA ALA A 43 -5.51 1.30 22.81
C ALA A 43 -6.39 1.98 21.74
N GLY A 44 -6.01 1.83 20.47
CA GLY A 44 -6.79 2.31 19.32
C GLY A 44 -8.22 1.78 19.38
N ARG A 45 -9.20 2.66 19.15
CA ARG A 45 -10.62 2.36 19.41
C ARG A 45 -11.53 2.78 18.26
N GLY A 46 -12.52 1.95 17.99
CA GLY A 46 -13.69 2.30 17.19
C GLY A 46 -14.77 2.97 18.04
N ARG A 47 -15.95 3.10 17.43
CA ARG A 47 -17.16 3.59 18.11
C ARG A 47 -17.58 2.63 19.24
N ARG A 48 -18.39 3.13 20.18
CA ARG A 48 -19.20 2.29 21.06
C ARG A 48 -20.26 1.53 20.25
N GLU A 49 -20.54 0.30 20.65
CA GLU A 49 -21.72 -0.46 20.28
C GLU A 49 -22.87 -0.18 21.26
N ASP A 50 -24.08 -0.62 20.90
CA ASP A 50 -25.31 -0.38 21.67
C ASP A 50 -25.30 -1.07 23.06
N ARG A 51 -24.39 -2.05 23.25
CA ARG A 51 -24.09 -2.69 24.54
C ARG A 51 -23.06 -1.94 25.40
N GLY A 52 -22.61 -0.76 24.96
CA GLY A 52 -21.69 0.12 25.69
C GLY A 52 -20.18 -0.18 25.51
N GLU A 53 -19.83 -1.37 25.04
CA GLU A 53 -18.47 -1.80 24.71
C GLU A 53 -17.88 -1.00 23.55
N ARG A 54 -16.56 -0.78 23.56
CA ARG A 54 -15.80 -0.12 22.47
C ARG A 54 -15.05 -1.18 21.68
N ARG A 55 -15.23 -1.23 20.35
CA ARG A 55 -14.38 -2.08 19.50
C ARG A 55 -12.93 -1.63 19.57
N ALA A 56 -12.00 -2.58 19.67
CA ALA A 56 -10.59 -2.31 19.42
C ALA A 56 -10.37 -1.98 17.92
N TRP A 57 -9.46 -1.06 17.63
CA TRP A 57 -8.97 -0.79 16.29
C TRP A 57 -7.58 -1.42 16.14
N TYR A 58 -7.45 -2.44 15.29
CA TYR A 58 -6.18 -3.09 15.01
C TYR A 58 -5.18 -2.07 14.44
N SER A 59 -4.09 -1.84 15.18
CA SER A 59 -3.19 -0.71 14.95
C SER A 59 -1.71 -1.14 14.80
N PRO A 60 -1.32 -1.89 13.75
CA PRO A 60 0.07 -2.26 13.51
C PRO A 60 0.96 -1.03 13.26
N ALA A 61 2.21 -1.11 13.70
CA ALA A 61 3.23 -0.08 13.49
C ALA A 61 3.63 0.07 12.02
N ASN A 62 4.06 1.28 11.61
CA ASN A 62 4.70 1.59 10.32
C ASN A 62 3.89 1.33 9.03
N ALA A 63 2.74 0.66 9.11
CA ALA A 63 1.97 0.25 7.95
C ALA A 63 0.79 1.19 7.63
N ASN A 64 0.24 1.87 8.63
CA ASN A 64 -1.05 2.59 8.53
C ASN A 64 -0.93 4.08 8.84
N VAL A 65 -2.06 4.78 8.73
CA VAL A 65 -2.24 6.15 9.24
C VAL A 65 -3.25 6.12 10.37
N TYR A 66 -2.83 6.60 11.54
CA TYR A 66 -3.70 6.96 12.65
C TYR A 66 -3.56 8.48 12.85
N LEU A 67 -4.62 9.21 12.54
CA LEU A 67 -4.65 10.68 12.52
C LEU A 67 -5.87 11.16 13.29
N SER A 68 -5.69 12.12 14.20
CA SER A 68 -6.78 12.81 14.88
C SER A 68 -6.65 14.31 14.71
N VAL A 69 -7.69 14.96 14.17
CA VAL A 69 -7.70 16.41 13.86
C VAL A 69 -8.63 17.14 14.82
N VAL A 70 -8.14 18.22 15.43
CA VAL A 70 -8.86 19.11 16.33
C VAL A 70 -9.65 20.13 15.50
N LEU A 71 -10.98 20.12 15.63
CA LEU A 71 -11.89 21.10 15.04
C LEU A 71 -12.54 21.97 16.12
N ARG A 72 -12.86 23.21 15.78
CA ARG A 72 -13.64 24.14 16.61
C ARG A 72 -14.80 24.70 15.77
N PRO A 73 -15.75 23.84 15.36
CA PRO A 73 -16.76 24.20 14.38
C PRO A 73 -17.76 25.20 14.96
N LYS A 74 -18.16 26.19 14.15
CA LYS A 74 -19.22 27.15 14.45
C LYS A 74 -20.60 26.55 14.14
N LEU A 75 -20.91 25.42 14.77
CA LEU A 75 -22.13 24.66 14.56
C LEU A 75 -22.93 24.52 15.86
N ASP A 76 -24.25 24.52 15.74
CA ASP A 76 -25.13 24.08 16.82
C ASP A 76 -24.78 22.64 17.24
N PRO A 77 -24.82 22.29 18.55
CA PRO A 77 -24.55 20.93 19.01
C PRO A 77 -25.38 19.84 18.31
N SER A 78 -26.61 20.17 17.89
CA SER A 78 -27.51 19.28 17.14
C SER A 78 -27.04 18.96 15.71
N ARG A 79 -26.12 19.75 15.14
CA ARG A 79 -25.55 19.56 13.79
C ARG A 79 -24.19 18.85 13.80
N VAL A 80 -23.59 18.64 14.98
CA VAL A 80 -22.27 18.01 15.15
C VAL A 80 -22.22 16.57 14.63
N SER A 81 -23.34 15.84 14.66
CA SER A 81 -23.46 14.49 14.07
C SER A 81 -23.06 14.44 12.59
N GLY A 82 -23.33 15.52 11.84
CA GLY A 82 -23.02 15.63 10.42
C GLY A 82 -21.52 15.66 10.09
N ILE A 83 -20.65 16.01 11.05
CA ILE A 83 -19.19 16.11 10.82
C ILE A 83 -18.61 14.78 10.34
N THR A 84 -19.01 13.66 10.95
CA THR A 84 -18.51 12.33 10.58
C THR A 84 -18.83 11.96 9.13
N LEU A 85 -20.05 12.30 8.67
CA LEU A 85 -20.52 12.02 7.30
C LEU A 85 -19.83 12.94 6.29
N ALA A 86 -19.75 14.23 6.60
CA ALA A 86 -19.04 15.22 5.79
C ALA A 86 -17.55 14.87 5.61
N CYS A 87 -16.87 14.48 6.70
CA CYS A 87 -15.49 14.00 6.64
C CYS A 87 -15.39 12.68 5.86
N GLY A 88 -16.36 11.76 5.99
CA GLY A 88 -16.41 10.55 5.18
C GLY A 88 -16.36 10.86 3.68
N VAL A 89 -17.24 11.75 3.23
CA VAL A 89 -17.29 12.21 1.83
C VAL A 89 -15.95 12.78 1.37
N THR A 90 -15.43 13.81 2.04
CA THR A 90 -14.20 14.48 1.57
C THR A 90 -12.98 13.57 1.65
N ILE A 91 -12.86 12.72 2.67
CA ILE A 91 -11.79 11.73 2.78
C ILE A 91 -11.87 10.69 1.66
N ALA A 92 -13.06 10.19 1.32
CA ALA A 92 -13.23 9.27 0.21
C ALA A 92 -12.82 9.91 -1.13
N HIS A 93 -13.17 11.18 -1.37
CA HIS A 93 -12.71 11.91 -2.55
C HIS A 93 -11.19 12.15 -2.56
N ALA A 94 -10.59 12.54 -1.42
CA ALA A 94 -9.14 12.74 -1.31
C ALA A 94 -8.36 11.44 -1.56
N LEU A 95 -8.82 10.31 -0.99
CA LEU A 95 -8.22 9.00 -1.26
C LEU A 95 -8.37 8.58 -2.72
N ARG A 96 -9.57 8.79 -3.34
CA ARG A 96 -9.78 8.56 -4.77
C ARG A 96 -8.81 9.38 -5.63
N ALA A 97 -8.62 10.66 -5.32
CA ALA A 97 -7.69 11.55 -6.01
C ALA A 97 -6.21 11.12 -5.84
N LEU A 98 -5.85 10.53 -4.70
CA LEU A 98 -4.56 9.87 -4.48
C LEU A 98 -4.40 8.52 -5.20
N GLY A 99 -5.42 8.07 -5.95
CA GLY A 99 -5.43 6.81 -6.68
C GLY A 99 -5.58 5.58 -5.77
N ALA A 100 -6.42 5.68 -4.73
CA ALA A 100 -6.78 4.59 -3.82
C ALA A 100 -7.82 3.59 -4.38
N GLY A 101 -8.31 3.80 -5.61
CA GLY A 101 -9.39 3.03 -6.21
C GLY A 101 -10.78 3.55 -5.79
N ASP A 102 -11.80 2.71 -5.94
CA ASP A 102 -13.21 3.04 -5.69
C ASP A 102 -13.55 3.06 -4.19
N VAL A 103 -12.98 4.02 -3.45
CA VAL A 103 -13.22 4.19 -2.00
C VAL A 103 -14.65 4.67 -1.76
N ARG A 104 -15.44 3.86 -1.07
CA ARG A 104 -16.87 4.08 -0.79
C ARG A 104 -17.15 4.24 0.70
N LEU A 105 -18.36 4.66 1.03
CA LEU A 105 -18.83 4.88 2.39
C LEU A 105 -19.83 3.81 2.79
N LYS A 106 -19.65 3.26 4.00
CA LYS A 106 -20.70 2.55 4.72
C LYS A 106 -21.14 3.42 5.89
N TRP A 107 -22.44 3.67 5.99
CA TRP A 107 -23.00 4.48 7.08
C TRP A 107 -22.72 3.84 8.46
N PRO A 108 -22.40 4.63 9.51
CA PRO A 108 -22.26 6.10 9.51
C PRO A 108 -20.84 6.62 9.24
N ASN A 109 -19.81 5.76 9.28
CA ASN A 109 -18.45 6.22 9.57
C ASN A 109 -17.32 5.33 9.03
N ASP A 110 -17.61 4.38 8.13
CA ASP A 110 -16.63 3.42 7.66
C ASP A 110 -16.29 3.62 6.18
N LEU A 111 -14.99 3.55 5.85
CA LEU A 111 -14.47 3.58 4.49
C LEU A 111 -14.33 2.15 3.96
N TYR A 112 -14.79 1.89 2.75
CA TYR A 112 -14.77 0.57 2.11
C TYR A 112 -14.12 0.61 0.72
N ILE A 113 -13.51 -0.50 0.30
CA ILE A 113 -13.19 -0.76 -1.11
C ILE A 113 -13.76 -2.15 -1.42
N GLY A 114 -14.60 -2.23 -2.46
CA GLY A 114 -15.45 -3.39 -2.69
C GLY A 114 -16.31 -3.69 -1.46
N GLU A 115 -16.16 -4.89 -0.89
CA GLU A 115 -16.91 -5.33 0.31
C GLU A 115 -16.08 -5.30 1.60
N ARG A 116 -14.84 -4.80 1.56
CA ARG A 116 -13.91 -4.80 2.70
C ARG A 116 -13.68 -3.40 3.24
N LYS A 117 -13.59 -3.27 4.56
CA LYS A 117 -13.32 -2.03 5.27
C LYS A 117 -11.86 -1.63 5.14
N VAL A 118 -11.58 -0.46 4.56
CA VAL A 118 -10.24 0.12 4.42
C VAL A 118 -9.92 1.16 5.50
N GLY A 119 -10.93 1.73 6.16
CA GLY A 119 -10.73 2.69 7.22
C GLY A 119 -11.98 2.95 8.05
N GLY A 120 -11.83 3.72 9.12
CA GLY A 120 -12.90 4.12 10.02
C GLY A 120 -12.67 5.51 10.58
N ILE A 121 -13.76 6.26 10.75
CA ILE A 121 -13.79 7.62 11.27
C ILE A 121 -14.46 7.62 12.65
N LEU A 122 -13.92 8.34 13.61
CA LEU A 122 -14.46 8.48 14.96
C LEU A 122 -14.40 9.93 15.42
N SER A 123 -15.52 10.63 15.30
CA SER A 123 -15.69 11.98 15.83
C SER A 123 -16.08 11.92 17.32
N GLU A 124 -15.31 12.57 18.19
CA GLU A 124 -15.62 12.76 19.61
C GLU A 124 -15.74 14.26 19.93
N ALA A 125 -16.90 14.68 20.43
CA ALA A 125 -17.16 16.08 20.79
C ALA A 125 -16.69 16.39 22.22
N ALA A 126 -16.09 17.56 22.42
CA ALA A 126 -15.82 18.12 23.74
C ALA A 126 -16.85 19.22 24.06
N THR A 127 -17.53 19.09 25.19
CA THR A 127 -18.54 20.03 25.66
C THR A 127 -18.20 20.53 27.06
N GLY A 128 -18.20 21.85 27.23
CA GLY A 128 -17.96 22.54 28.49
C GLY A 128 -19.19 23.32 28.97
N VAL A 129 -18.97 24.15 29.99
CA VAL A 129 -20.04 24.94 30.66
C VAL A 129 -20.76 25.90 29.69
N GLY A 130 -20.10 26.32 28.60
CA GLY A 130 -20.67 27.21 27.57
C GLY A 130 -21.20 26.51 26.32
N GLY A 131 -21.23 25.17 26.25
CA GLY A 131 -21.63 24.41 25.06
C GLY A 131 -20.47 23.66 24.39
N LEU A 132 -20.47 23.57 23.07
CA LEU A 132 -19.45 22.84 22.29
C LEU A 132 -18.10 23.60 22.31
N GLU A 133 -17.05 22.98 22.85
CA GLU A 133 -15.69 23.52 22.86
C GLU A 133 -14.91 23.17 21.58
N GLY A 134 -15.22 22.01 21.00
CA GLY A 134 -14.65 21.50 19.77
C GLY A 134 -15.02 20.05 19.50
N VAL A 135 -14.48 19.51 18.41
CA VAL A 135 -14.70 18.13 17.95
C VAL A 135 -13.36 17.57 17.50
N VAL A 136 -13.01 16.37 17.95
CA VAL A 136 -11.83 15.64 17.47
C VAL A 136 -12.30 14.59 16.47
N VAL A 137 -11.80 14.68 15.23
CA VAL A 137 -12.08 13.71 14.17
C VAL A 137 -10.89 12.77 14.06
N GLY A 138 -11.04 11.56 14.61
CA GLY A 138 -10.10 10.46 14.45
C GLY A 138 -10.34 9.71 13.15
N VAL A 139 -9.27 9.32 12.47
CA VAL A 139 -9.29 8.53 11.25
C VAL A 139 -8.20 7.47 11.34
N GLY A 140 -8.61 6.21 11.30
CA GLY A 140 -7.72 5.06 11.09
C GLY A 140 -7.88 4.57 9.65
N ILE A 141 -6.80 4.55 8.89
CA ILE A 141 -6.81 4.04 7.50
C ILE A 141 -5.73 2.98 7.34
N ASN A 142 -6.14 1.84 6.77
CA ASN A 142 -5.25 0.75 6.44
C ASN A 142 -4.51 1.09 5.14
N ILE A 143 -3.22 1.39 5.21
CA ILE A 143 -2.47 1.90 4.05
C ILE A 143 -1.64 0.77 3.41
N ASN A 144 -0.57 0.36 4.07
CA ASN A 144 0.46 -0.54 3.55
C ASN A 144 0.48 -1.92 4.25
N VAL A 145 -0.60 -2.32 4.94
CA VAL A 145 -0.73 -3.65 5.56
C VAL A 145 -0.96 -4.73 4.48
N PRO A 146 -0.09 -5.75 4.34
CA PRO A 146 -0.31 -6.89 3.46
C PRO A 146 -1.54 -7.73 3.87
N ALA A 147 -2.15 -8.45 2.92
CA ALA A 147 -3.36 -9.23 3.19
C ALA A 147 -3.20 -10.27 4.33
N GLY A 148 -2.06 -10.96 4.40
CA GLY A 148 -1.77 -11.97 5.41
C GLY A 148 -1.47 -11.43 6.81
N GLU A 149 -1.13 -10.14 6.94
CA GLU A 149 -0.83 -9.48 8.22
C GLU A 149 -2.09 -9.02 8.97
N PHE A 150 -3.25 -9.04 8.33
CA PHE A 150 -4.52 -8.89 9.05
C PHE A 150 -4.75 -10.10 9.98
N PRO A 151 -5.15 -9.88 11.25
CA PRO A 151 -5.66 -10.93 12.13
C PRO A 151 -6.73 -11.78 11.43
N GLY A 152 -6.75 -13.10 11.69
CA GLY A 152 -7.61 -14.04 10.94
C GLY A 152 -9.08 -13.62 10.85
N GLU A 153 -9.64 -13.10 11.95
CA GLU A 153 -11.02 -12.59 12.04
C GLU A 153 -11.30 -11.32 11.19
N LEU A 154 -10.24 -10.61 10.76
CA LEU A 154 -10.31 -9.39 9.96
C LEU A 154 -10.01 -9.62 8.48
N ARG A 155 -9.33 -10.69 8.07
CA ARG A 155 -8.84 -10.89 6.68
C ARG A 155 -9.91 -10.75 5.60
N ASP A 156 -11.11 -11.26 5.86
CA ASP A 156 -12.22 -11.23 4.89
C ASP A 156 -13.05 -9.94 4.94
N ARG A 157 -12.87 -9.14 6.01
CA ARG A 157 -13.72 -7.98 6.33
C ARG A 157 -12.97 -6.65 6.28
N ALA A 158 -11.64 -6.69 6.35
CA ALA A 158 -10.75 -5.54 6.28
C ALA A 158 -9.83 -5.63 5.06
N THR A 159 -9.39 -4.48 4.56
CA THR A 159 -8.42 -4.36 3.48
C THR A 159 -7.52 -3.15 3.69
N SER A 160 -6.53 -2.96 2.82
CA SER A 160 -5.60 -1.83 2.81
C SER A 160 -5.47 -1.23 1.40
N LEU A 161 -4.97 -0.01 1.30
CA LEU A 161 -4.68 0.60 -0.01
C LEU A 161 -3.68 -0.25 -0.83
N LEU A 162 -2.66 -0.82 -0.18
CA LEU A 162 -1.72 -1.76 -0.78
C LEU A 162 -2.42 -3.02 -1.31
N ARG A 163 -3.32 -3.63 -0.55
CA ARG A 163 -4.04 -4.85 -0.96
C ARG A 163 -4.92 -4.63 -2.19
N GLU A 164 -5.62 -3.50 -2.26
CA GLU A 164 -6.55 -3.23 -3.36
C GLU A 164 -5.88 -2.64 -4.60
N ASN A 165 -4.76 -1.90 -4.45
CA ASN A 165 -4.10 -1.19 -5.57
C ASN A 165 -2.73 -1.77 -5.97
N GLY A 166 -2.19 -2.75 -5.23
CA GLY A 166 -0.91 -3.39 -5.56
C GLY A 166 0.30 -2.45 -5.53
N ARG A 167 0.25 -1.37 -4.74
CA ARG A 167 1.35 -0.41 -4.57
C ARG A 167 1.40 0.17 -3.16
N ILE A 168 2.60 0.55 -2.72
CA ILE A 168 2.79 1.32 -1.49
C ILE A 168 2.28 2.75 -1.71
N PHE A 169 1.67 3.33 -0.68
CA PHE A 169 1.28 4.73 -0.65
C PHE A 169 2.12 5.50 0.37
N ASP A 170 2.47 6.73 0.01
CA ASP A 170 3.08 7.70 0.91
C ASP A 170 2.08 8.09 2.02
N ARG A 171 2.40 7.65 3.25
CA ARG A 171 1.60 7.89 4.44
C ARG A 171 1.60 9.37 4.86
N LEU A 172 2.68 10.11 4.59
CA LEU A 172 2.76 11.54 4.89
C LEU A 172 1.83 12.33 3.97
N ARG A 173 1.85 12.02 2.66
CA ARG A 173 0.90 12.63 1.72
C ARG A 173 -0.55 12.29 2.08
N ILE A 174 -0.85 11.05 2.46
CA ILE A 174 -2.19 10.69 2.96
C ILE A 174 -2.57 11.52 4.19
N VAL A 175 -1.69 11.68 5.18
CA VAL A 175 -1.94 12.53 6.36
C VAL A 175 -2.27 13.97 5.95
N GLN A 176 -1.53 14.54 4.99
CA GLN A 176 -1.73 15.90 4.51
C GLN A 176 -3.09 16.07 3.82
N GLU A 177 -3.41 15.21 2.84
CA GLU A 177 -4.67 15.30 2.08
C GLU A 177 -5.89 14.97 2.96
N VAL A 178 -5.80 13.96 3.84
CA VAL A 178 -6.90 13.60 4.77
C VAL A 178 -7.15 14.73 5.76
N ARG A 179 -6.10 15.37 6.28
CA ARG A 179 -6.24 16.56 7.15
C ARG A 179 -6.88 17.72 6.39
N ALA A 180 -6.47 17.98 5.15
CA ALA A 180 -7.06 19.03 4.32
C ALA A 180 -8.56 18.75 4.05
N ALA A 181 -8.91 17.51 3.70
CA ALA A 181 -10.27 17.06 3.48
C ALA A 181 -11.17 17.20 4.73
N ILE A 182 -10.65 16.94 5.93
CA ILE A 182 -11.40 17.16 7.19
C ILE A 182 -11.68 18.65 7.43
N LEU A 183 -10.72 19.53 7.10
CA LEU A 183 -10.90 20.98 7.23
C LEU A 183 -11.88 21.53 6.19
N GLU A 184 -11.83 21.04 4.94
CA GLU A 184 -12.81 21.34 3.90
C GLU A 184 -14.22 20.90 4.33
N ALA A 185 -14.37 19.67 4.84
CA ALA A 185 -15.63 19.16 5.35
C ALA A 185 -16.20 20.04 6.46
N CYS A 186 -15.37 20.47 7.41
CA CYS A 186 -15.78 21.38 8.47
C CYS A 186 -16.29 22.71 7.91
N ALA A 187 -15.57 23.33 6.98
CA ALA A 187 -15.92 24.62 6.39
C ALA A 187 -17.20 24.55 5.51
N ARG A 188 -17.34 23.50 4.68
CA ARG A 188 -18.56 23.24 3.89
C ARG A 188 -19.78 23.01 4.80
N LEU A 189 -19.61 22.24 5.88
CA LEU A 189 -20.69 21.94 6.82
C LEU A 189 -21.12 23.17 7.65
N GLU A 190 -20.21 24.09 7.95
CA GLU A 190 -20.54 25.41 8.50
C GLU A 190 -21.36 26.26 7.51
N ALA A 191 -20.96 26.29 6.24
CA ALA A 191 -21.56 27.13 5.22
C ALA A 191 -22.98 26.72 4.80
N GLY A 192 -23.20 25.47 4.39
CA GLY A 192 -24.49 24.97 3.88
C GLY A 192 -25.11 23.82 4.67
N GLY A 193 -24.35 23.21 5.58
CA GLY A 193 -24.83 22.07 6.37
C GLY A 193 -24.74 20.74 5.62
N LEU A 194 -25.40 19.71 6.16
CA LEU A 194 -25.29 18.35 5.63
C LEU A 194 -25.94 18.15 4.23
N PRO A 195 -26.98 18.92 3.80
CA PRO A 195 -27.51 18.82 2.44
C PRO A 195 -26.45 18.98 1.33
N ASP A 196 -25.43 19.81 1.53
CA ASP A 196 -24.31 20.04 0.59
C ASP A 196 -23.40 18.81 0.37
N PHE A 197 -23.65 17.73 1.11
CA PHE A 197 -22.97 16.43 0.97
C PHE A 197 -23.92 15.31 0.54
N ALA A 198 -25.22 15.59 0.36
CA ALA A 198 -26.22 14.53 0.17
C ALA A 198 -26.07 13.78 -1.16
N GLU A 199 -25.68 14.47 -2.24
CA GLU A 199 -25.44 13.85 -3.55
C GLU A 199 -24.10 13.08 -3.56
N ASP A 200 -23.03 13.70 -3.06
CA ASP A 200 -21.71 13.07 -2.89
C ASP A 200 -21.83 11.78 -2.05
N PHE A 201 -22.49 11.85 -0.89
CA PHE A 201 -22.71 10.69 -0.03
C PHE A 201 -23.51 9.61 -0.75
N ARG A 202 -24.61 9.97 -1.43
CA ARG A 202 -25.42 9.01 -2.20
C ARG A 202 -24.62 8.30 -3.30
N ALA A 203 -23.70 9.00 -3.96
CA ALA A 203 -22.82 8.41 -4.97
C ALA A 203 -21.77 7.45 -4.38
N LEU A 204 -21.40 7.64 -3.12
CA LEU A 204 -20.41 6.85 -2.40
C LEU A 204 -20.99 5.71 -1.54
N ASP A 205 -22.27 5.74 -1.20
CA ASP A 205 -22.87 4.84 -0.20
C ASP A 205 -23.04 3.39 -0.68
N VAL A 206 -22.49 2.42 0.07
CA VAL A 206 -22.75 0.97 -0.11
C VAL A 206 -23.95 0.46 0.71
N THR A 207 -24.53 1.30 1.56
CA THR A 207 -25.67 0.98 2.44
C THR A 207 -26.99 1.04 1.68
N LEU A 208 -27.21 2.12 0.92
CA LEU A 208 -28.44 2.39 0.16
C LEU A 208 -28.95 1.18 -0.64
N GLY A 209 -30.25 0.89 -0.49
CA GLY A 209 -30.93 -0.19 -1.21
C GLY A 209 -30.59 -1.61 -0.73
N ARG A 210 -29.72 -1.79 0.27
CA ARG A 210 -29.41 -3.10 0.87
C ARG A 210 -30.35 -3.43 2.03
N GLU A 211 -30.56 -4.73 2.30
CA GLU A 211 -31.14 -5.19 3.57
C GLU A 211 -30.15 -4.92 4.71
N VAL A 212 -30.62 -4.24 5.75
CA VAL A 212 -29.84 -3.91 6.94
C VAL A 212 -30.48 -4.48 8.21
N ARG A 213 -29.63 -4.88 9.16
CA ARG A 213 -29.97 -5.13 10.56
C ARG A 213 -29.44 -4.00 11.41
N PHE A 214 -30.22 -3.60 12.41
CA PHE A 214 -29.88 -2.57 13.38
C PHE A 214 -30.59 -2.89 14.70
N GLU A 215 -30.10 -2.30 15.79
CA GLU A 215 -30.77 -2.36 17.11
C GLU A 215 -31.32 -0.97 17.43
N GLN A 216 -32.53 -0.89 17.97
CA GLN A 216 -33.13 0.34 18.44
C GLN A 216 -33.92 0.02 19.71
N GLU A 217 -33.63 0.73 20.80
CA GLU A 217 -34.21 0.49 22.14
C GLU A 217 -34.07 -0.96 22.65
N GLY A 218 -32.95 -1.63 22.29
CA GLY A 218 -32.70 -3.03 22.64
C GLY A 218 -33.43 -4.06 21.77
N VAL A 219 -34.19 -3.60 20.76
CA VAL A 219 -34.93 -4.46 19.83
C VAL A 219 -34.15 -4.58 18.51
N ALA A 220 -33.81 -5.80 18.13
CA ALA A 220 -33.19 -6.09 16.84
C ALA A 220 -34.22 -5.99 15.71
N MET A 221 -33.95 -5.13 14.73
CA MET A 221 -34.84 -4.82 13.61
C MET A 221 -34.17 -5.08 12.25
N ARG A 222 -35.00 -5.09 11.20
CA ARG A 222 -34.59 -5.24 9.80
C ARG A 222 -35.40 -4.32 8.88
N GLY A 223 -34.81 -4.02 7.74
CA GLY A 223 -35.47 -3.35 6.62
C GLY A 223 -34.49 -3.04 5.49
N ILE A 224 -34.91 -2.23 4.52
CA ILE A 224 -34.09 -1.76 3.40
C ILE A 224 -33.62 -0.33 3.68
N ALA A 225 -32.31 -0.08 3.56
CA ALA A 225 -31.75 1.26 3.71
C ALA A 225 -32.25 2.21 2.60
N ASP A 226 -32.78 3.37 3.00
CA ASP A 226 -33.57 4.29 2.17
C ASP A 226 -33.01 5.73 2.22
N GLY A 227 -31.69 5.84 2.27
CA GLY A 227 -30.94 7.11 2.26
C GLY A 227 -30.85 7.81 3.61
N LEU A 228 -30.33 9.04 3.61
CA LEU A 228 -30.10 9.83 4.82
C LEU A 228 -31.22 10.83 5.10
N SER A 229 -31.40 11.17 6.37
CA SER A 229 -32.15 12.36 6.81
C SER A 229 -31.30 13.63 6.69
N ALA A 230 -31.93 14.79 6.86
CA ALA A 230 -31.24 16.08 6.88
C ALA A 230 -30.26 16.21 8.08
N GLN A 231 -30.41 15.36 9.09
CA GLN A 231 -29.59 15.28 10.31
C GLN A 231 -28.52 14.18 10.23
N GLY A 232 -28.51 13.38 9.15
CA GLY A 232 -27.55 12.31 8.91
C GLY A 232 -27.94 10.93 9.45
N GLY A 233 -29.14 10.79 10.00
CA GLY A 233 -29.71 9.49 10.36
C GLY A 233 -29.97 8.64 9.12
N LEU A 234 -29.82 7.32 9.23
CA LEU A 234 -30.16 6.40 8.15
C LEU A 234 -31.66 6.09 8.19
N TRP A 235 -32.37 6.40 7.11
CA TRP A 235 -33.75 5.92 6.94
C TRP A 235 -33.75 4.44 6.58
N VAL A 236 -34.63 3.67 7.22
CA VAL A 236 -34.84 2.27 6.90
C VAL A 236 -36.32 2.01 6.66
N LYS A 237 -36.64 1.49 5.48
CA LYS A 237 -37.98 1.06 5.10
C LYS A 237 -38.23 -0.37 5.58
N ARG A 238 -39.30 -0.58 6.32
CA ARG A 238 -39.71 -1.86 6.91
C ARG A 238 -40.91 -2.45 6.18
N ASP A 239 -41.32 -3.64 6.62
CA ASP A 239 -42.55 -4.29 6.17
C ASP A 239 -43.79 -3.38 6.40
N ALA A 240 -44.85 -3.61 5.64
CA ALA A 240 -46.06 -2.77 5.59
C ALA A 240 -45.82 -1.28 5.20
N GLY A 241 -44.60 -0.88 4.81
CA GLY A 241 -44.30 0.46 4.31
C GLY A 241 -43.95 1.49 5.39
N GLU A 242 -43.78 1.06 6.65
CA GLU A 242 -43.24 1.89 7.72
C GLU A 242 -41.80 2.34 7.39
N ARG A 243 -41.44 3.56 7.78
CA ARG A 243 -40.09 4.13 7.60
C ARG A 243 -39.59 4.62 8.96
N VAL A 244 -38.46 4.08 9.42
CA VAL A 244 -37.85 4.44 10.72
C VAL A 244 -36.51 5.13 10.51
N GLU A 245 -36.14 6.02 11.43
CA GLU A 245 -34.86 6.73 11.40
C GLU A 245 -33.88 6.13 12.43
N VAL A 246 -32.68 5.78 11.96
CA VAL A 246 -31.57 5.30 12.78
C VAL A 246 -30.55 6.42 12.92
N MET A 247 -30.64 7.19 14.01
CA MET A 247 -29.75 8.34 14.27
C MET A 247 -28.34 7.93 14.73
N ALA A 248 -28.22 6.79 15.39
CA ALA A 248 -27.00 6.18 15.88
C ALA A 248 -27.21 4.66 16.04
N GLY A 249 -26.18 3.91 16.40
CA GLY A 249 -26.25 2.45 16.57
C GLY A 249 -25.55 1.68 15.45
N GLU A 250 -25.30 0.37 15.61
CA GLU A 250 -24.65 -0.43 14.57
C GLU A 250 -25.63 -0.85 13.46
N VAL A 251 -25.28 -0.50 12.22
CA VAL A 251 -25.97 -0.99 11.03
C VAL A 251 -25.11 -2.07 10.36
N VAL A 252 -25.66 -3.28 10.28
CA VAL A 252 -25.05 -4.45 9.63
C VAL A 252 -25.77 -4.70 8.32
N ILE A 253 -25.08 -4.49 7.20
CA ILE A 253 -25.58 -4.83 5.86
C ILE A 253 -25.59 -6.36 5.73
N CYS A 254 -26.74 -6.93 5.35
CA CYS A 254 -26.86 -8.36 5.16
C CYS A 254 -26.08 -8.80 3.91
N GLY A 255 -25.15 -9.75 4.09
CA GLY A 255 -24.32 -10.32 3.02
C GLY A 255 -22.97 -9.63 2.82
N LEU A 256 -22.78 -8.38 3.26
CA LEU A 256 -21.51 -7.65 3.07
C LEU A 256 -20.39 -8.22 3.96
N GLY A 257 -19.22 -8.48 3.37
CA GLY A 257 -18.05 -8.95 4.11
C GLY A 257 -18.10 -10.44 4.49
N ARG A 258 -18.85 -11.25 3.73
CA ARG A 258 -18.68 -12.69 3.67
C ARG A 258 -17.95 -13.03 2.37
N GLY A 259 -16.78 -13.65 2.45
CA GLY A 259 -16.18 -14.32 1.29
C GLY A 259 -17.19 -15.28 0.65
N LYS A 260 -17.15 -15.42 -0.68
CA LYS A 260 -18.17 -16.16 -1.43
C LYS A 260 -18.15 -17.67 -1.10
N ASP A 261 -19.00 -18.07 -0.15
CA ASP A 261 -19.48 -19.45 0.01
C ASP A 261 -20.98 -19.52 -0.31
N ALA A 262 -21.31 -19.74 -1.59
CA ALA A 262 -22.61 -20.27 -2.05
C ALA A 262 -22.49 -20.71 -3.52
N ALA A 263 -22.78 -21.98 -3.81
CA ALA A 263 -22.73 -22.55 -5.14
C ALA A 263 -24.02 -22.29 -5.95
N ALA A 264 -23.86 -21.97 -7.24
CA ALA A 264 -24.82 -22.22 -8.31
C ALA A 264 -24.06 -22.24 -9.65
N ASP A 265 -24.45 -23.12 -10.58
CA ASP A 265 -23.69 -23.43 -11.81
C ASP A 265 -23.41 -22.21 -12.71
N VAL A 266 -22.16 -22.11 -13.22
CA VAL A 266 -21.79 -22.08 -14.66
C VAL A 266 -20.26 -22.15 -14.81
N LEU A 267 -19.77 -23.23 -15.44
CA LEU A 267 -18.44 -23.45 -16.04
C LEU A 267 -17.19 -23.40 -15.12
N PRO A 268 -16.09 -24.13 -15.48
CA PRO A 268 -15.01 -24.43 -14.55
C PRO A 268 -14.03 -23.26 -14.38
N ALA A 269 -14.02 -22.64 -13.20
CA ALA A 269 -12.93 -21.78 -12.78
C ALA A 269 -11.68 -22.60 -12.45
N ARG A 270 -10.55 -22.28 -13.10
CA ARG A 270 -9.21 -22.78 -12.75
C ARG A 270 -8.69 -22.09 -11.45
N PRO A 271 -7.64 -22.61 -10.80
CA PRO A 271 -7.55 -22.56 -9.32
C PRO A 271 -6.95 -21.25 -8.77
N THR A 272 -7.79 -20.29 -8.39
CA THR A 272 -7.33 -19.05 -7.74
C THR A 272 -6.80 -19.27 -6.31
N ALA A 273 -7.42 -20.16 -5.53
CA ALA A 273 -7.06 -20.35 -4.13
C ALA A 273 -5.65 -20.96 -3.92
N GLU A 274 -5.20 -21.84 -4.83
CA GLU A 274 -3.84 -22.39 -4.79
C GLU A 274 -2.80 -21.37 -5.28
N VAL A 275 -3.15 -20.52 -6.26
CA VAL A 275 -2.35 -19.34 -6.67
C VAL A 275 -2.16 -18.42 -5.46
N GLU A 276 -3.26 -17.98 -4.84
CA GLU A 276 -3.26 -17.04 -3.72
C GLU A 276 -2.49 -17.60 -2.53
N ALA A 277 -2.76 -18.85 -2.11
CA ALA A 277 -2.05 -19.49 -1.01
C ALA A 277 -0.57 -19.78 -1.34
N HIS A 278 -0.19 -19.90 -2.61
CA HIS A 278 1.23 -20.06 -2.97
C HIS A 278 1.96 -18.72 -3.05
N VAL A 279 1.37 -17.71 -3.66
CA VAL A 279 1.88 -16.32 -3.62
C VAL A 279 2.01 -15.88 -2.17
N GLU A 280 1.01 -16.09 -1.32
CA GLU A 280 1.07 -15.79 0.12
C GLU A 280 2.20 -16.57 0.81
N ARG A 281 2.43 -17.85 0.47
CA ARG A 281 3.58 -18.63 0.97
C ARG A 281 4.94 -18.10 0.49
N LEU A 282 5.07 -17.64 -0.76
CA LEU A 282 6.31 -17.03 -1.26
C LEU A 282 6.58 -15.65 -0.63
N LEU A 283 5.53 -14.84 -0.46
CA LEU A 283 5.61 -13.52 0.18
C LEU A 283 5.91 -13.62 1.69
N THR A 284 5.49 -14.70 2.36
CA THR A 284 5.73 -14.92 3.80
C THR A 284 6.95 -15.79 4.12
N ALA A 285 7.44 -16.61 3.18
CA ALA A 285 8.62 -17.44 3.36
C ALA A 285 9.93 -16.70 3.05
N GLN A 286 10.22 -15.63 3.79
CA GLN A 286 11.61 -15.21 3.97
C GLN A 286 12.16 -15.75 5.31
N PRO A 287 13.32 -16.43 5.32
CA PRO A 287 14.02 -16.75 6.55
C PRO A 287 14.34 -15.44 7.29
N GLY A 288 13.81 -15.26 8.48
CA GLY A 288 13.91 -13.98 9.19
C GLY A 288 15.35 -13.62 9.54
N SER A 289 15.92 -12.60 8.88
CA SER A 289 17.06 -11.88 9.42
C SER A 289 16.65 -11.28 10.77
N PRO A 290 17.37 -11.58 11.88
CA PRO A 290 16.97 -11.12 13.20
C PRO A 290 16.96 -9.58 13.27
N PRO A 291 16.08 -8.96 14.07
CA PRO A 291 15.93 -7.49 14.16
C PRO A 291 17.21 -6.69 14.45
N GLN A 292 18.27 -7.36 14.92
CA GLN A 292 19.58 -6.76 15.21
C GLN A 292 20.43 -6.49 13.95
N ALA A 293 20.23 -7.24 12.85
CA ALA A 293 21.00 -7.03 11.60
C ALA A 293 20.74 -5.64 10.99
N ARG A 294 19.51 -5.14 11.11
CA ARG A 294 19.02 -3.83 10.61
C ARG A 294 19.73 -2.60 11.18
N ARG A 295 20.67 -2.77 12.13
CA ARG A 295 21.41 -1.68 12.78
C ARG A 295 22.89 -1.59 12.39
N VAL A 296 23.44 -2.57 11.68
CA VAL A 296 24.85 -2.51 11.26
C VAL A 296 24.93 -1.81 9.91
N ARG A 297 25.46 -0.59 9.93
CA ARG A 297 25.77 0.19 8.74
C ARG A 297 27.19 0.73 8.82
N ARG A 298 27.84 0.88 7.66
CA ARG A 298 29.20 1.43 7.53
C ARG A 298 29.29 2.34 6.31
N ARG A 299 30.20 3.31 6.37
CA ARG A 299 30.54 4.16 5.24
C ARG A 299 31.56 3.46 4.34
N PHE A 300 31.33 3.50 3.04
CA PHE A 300 32.20 2.92 2.02
C PHE A 300 32.38 3.89 0.85
N ALA A 301 33.56 3.87 0.24
CA ALA A 301 33.90 4.76 -0.85
C ALA A 301 33.29 4.31 -2.18
N LEU A 302 32.70 5.26 -2.90
CA LEU A 302 32.25 5.10 -4.27
C LEU A 302 33.46 4.92 -5.21
N ARG A 303 33.41 3.90 -6.06
CA ARG A 303 34.44 3.55 -7.06
C ARG A 303 34.08 4.00 -8.48
N ALA A 304 32.79 4.00 -8.83
CA ALA A 304 32.31 4.50 -10.11
C ALA A 304 30.90 5.09 -9.96
N SER A 305 30.60 6.09 -10.79
CA SER A 305 29.26 6.64 -11.02
C SER A 305 29.13 6.84 -12.53
N GLU A 306 28.14 6.21 -13.17
CA GLU A 306 27.99 6.22 -14.62
C GLU A 306 26.52 6.19 -15.04
N ARG A 307 26.13 7.01 -16.03
CA ARG A 307 24.77 6.99 -16.56
C ARG A 307 24.53 5.73 -17.40
N VAL A 308 23.50 4.95 -17.05
CA VAL A 308 23.16 3.69 -17.74
C VAL A 308 21.75 3.67 -18.35
N GLY A 309 21.07 4.81 -18.37
CA GLY A 309 19.78 5.05 -19.03
C GLY A 309 19.28 6.48 -18.74
N ALA A 310 18.23 6.95 -19.42
CA ALA A 310 17.72 8.31 -19.23
C ALA A 310 17.16 8.57 -17.82
N ARG A 311 16.82 7.53 -17.04
CA ARG A 311 16.42 7.62 -15.62
C ARG A 311 17.37 6.97 -14.62
N TYR A 312 18.44 6.32 -15.07
CA TYR A 312 19.27 5.46 -14.21
C TYR A 312 20.77 5.82 -14.19
N CYS A 313 21.34 5.81 -12.98
CA CYS A 313 22.76 5.86 -12.71
C CYS A 313 23.23 4.54 -12.09
N ARG A 314 24.38 4.04 -12.55
CA ARG A 314 25.08 2.89 -11.99
C ARG A 314 26.12 3.39 -11.00
N LEU A 315 26.02 2.94 -9.75
CA LEU A 315 27.02 3.18 -8.73
C LEU A 315 27.79 1.89 -8.44
N GLU A 316 29.11 1.99 -8.25
CA GLU A 316 29.94 0.90 -7.74
C GLU A 316 30.55 1.30 -6.40
N VAL A 317 30.38 0.47 -5.37
CA VAL A 317 30.88 0.72 -4.00
C VAL A 317 31.79 -0.43 -3.58
N GLU A 318 33.00 -0.12 -3.07
CA GLU A 318 33.88 -1.17 -2.53
C GLU A 318 33.63 -1.36 -1.03
N VAL A 319 33.08 -2.52 -0.67
CA VAL A 319 32.78 -2.88 0.70
C VAL A 319 33.90 -3.69 1.36
N ASP A 320 33.89 -3.81 2.69
CA ASP A 320 34.83 -4.68 3.40
C ASP A 320 34.46 -6.17 3.26
N ALA A 321 35.36 -7.06 3.73
CA ALA A 321 35.15 -8.50 3.64
C ALA A 321 33.87 -8.98 4.34
N ALA A 322 33.52 -8.44 5.51
CA ALA A 322 32.35 -8.90 6.26
C ALA A 322 31.04 -8.50 5.57
N PHE A 323 31.04 -7.39 4.84
CA PHE A 323 29.93 -7.00 3.99
C PHE A 323 29.87 -7.88 2.74
N ALA A 324 30.97 -8.02 2.00
CA ALA A 324 31.05 -8.89 0.82
C ALA A 324 30.59 -10.33 1.11
N ASP A 325 31.05 -10.92 2.22
CA ASP A 325 30.69 -12.28 2.67
C ASP A 325 29.22 -12.41 3.10
N SER A 326 28.51 -11.30 3.33
CA SER A 326 27.06 -11.31 3.61
C SER A 326 26.19 -11.43 2.36
N TYR A 327 26.73 -11.20 1.16
CA TYR A 327 26.03 -11.45 -0.10
C TYR A 327 26.14 -12.92 -0.52
N LEU A 328 25.00 -13.61 -0.53
CA LEU A 328 24.92 -15.05 -0.77
C LEU A 328 24.25 -15.39 -2.12
N ARG A 329 23.29 -14.57 -2.56
CA ARG A 329 22.39 -14.88 -3.68
C ARG A 329 22.03 -13.65 -4.54
N PRO A 330 21.85 -13.82 -5.86
CA PRO A 330 21.22 -12.83 -6.74
C PRO A 330 19.92 -12.27 -6.17
N GLY A 331 19.68 -10.97 -6.38
CA GLY A 331 18.46 -10.31 -5.92
C GLY A 331 18.42 -9.94 -4.44
N GLN A 332 19.41 -10.30 -3.62
CA GLN A 332 19.50 -9.72 -2.27
C GLN A 332 19.74 -8.20 -2.33
N TYR A 333 19.27 -7.50 -1.29
CA TYR A 333 19.25 -6.04 -1.22
C TYR A 333 19.91 -5.52 0.05
N ILE A 334 20.22 -4.23 0.07
CA ILE A 334 20.74 -3.50 1.24
C ILE A 334 19.97 -2.19 1.42
N THR A 335 20.23 -1.50 2.52
CA THR A 335 19.88 -0.10 2.68
C THR A 335 21.07 0.77 2.29
N LEU A 336 20.89 1.73 1.38
CA LEU A 336 21.82 2.85 1.18
C LEU A 336 21.35 4.07 1.99
N GLY A 337 22.30 4.87 2.47
CA GLY A 337 22.06 6.15 3.11
C GLY A 337 23.11 7.18 2.72
N LEU A 338 22.70 8.45 2.74
CA LEU A 338 23.56 9.60 2.53
C LEU A 338 23.21 10.66 3.59
N GLU A 339 24.19 11.41 4.06
CA GLU A 339 23.98 12.40 5.12
C GLU A 339 23.02 13.50 4.63
N GLY A 340 22.00 13.81 5.43
CA GLY A 340 20.92 14.74 5.06
C GLY A 340 19.69 14.09 4.39
N HIS A 341 19.79 12.83 3.95
CA HIS A 341 18.72 12.14 3.22
C HIS A 341 18.21 10.90 3.96
N PRO A 342 16.91 10.57 3.90
CA PRO A 342 16.37 9.36 4.50
C PRO A 342 16.89 8.12 3.74
N PRO A 343 17.37 7.08 4.45
CA PRO A 343 17.93 5.89 3.83
C PRO A 343 16.84 5.05 3.13
N ASN A 344 17.20 4.36 2.04
CA ASN A 344 16.26 3.56 1.24
C ASN A 344 16.87 2.22 0.78
N PHE A 345 16.02 1.27 0.37
CA PHE A 345 16.45 -0.06 -0.07
C PHE A 345 16.88 -0.07 -1.54
N TYR A 346 17.98 -0.78 -1.82
CA TYR A 346 18.51 -1.00 -3.17
C TYR A 346 18.98 -2.44 -3.34
N VAL A 347 18.59 -3.06 -4.46
CA VAL A 347 19.04 -4.40 -4.84
C VAL A 347 20.49 -4.33 -5.34
N ILE A 348 21.31 -5.32 -4.96
CA ILE A 348 22.68 -5.44 -5.46
C ILE A 348 22.63 -5.95 -6.91
N ALA A 349 22.93 -5.05 -7.85
CA ALA A 349 22.81 -5.22 -9.31
C ALA A 349 23.97 -5.98 -9.97
N GLY A 350 25.01 -6.28 -9.19
CA GLY A 350 26.19 -7.03 -9.62
C GLY A 350 27.24 -7.08 -8.50
N VAL A 351 28.10 -8.11 -8.51
CA VAL A 351 29.19 -8.26 -7.54
C VAL A 351 30.48 -8.68 -8.25
N ARG A 352 31.56 -7.94 -8.01
CA ARG A 352 32.90 -8.21 -8.53
C ARG A 352 33.89 -8.23 -7.37
N GLY A 353 34.00 -9.38 -6.71
CA GLY A 353 34.75 -9.53 -5.47
C GLY A 353 34.13 -8.70 -4.34
N ARG A 354 34.78 -7.59 -3.98
CA ARG A 354 34.29 -6.63 -2.97
C ARG A 354 33.58 -5.40 -3.55
N VAL A 355 33.53 -5.27 -4.87
CA VAL A 355 32.81 -4.18 -5.52
C VAL A 355 31.37 -4.61 -5.75
N TRP A 356 30.42 -3.87 -5.17
CA TRP A 356 28.99 -4.02 -5.37
C TRP A 356 28.47 -2.96 -6.33
N GLU A 357 27.69 -3.39 -7.31
CA GLU A 357 27.01 -2.52 -8.27
C GLU A 357 25.57 -2.26 -7.80
N PHE A 358 25.10 -1.02 -7.96
CA PHE A 358 23.72 -0.60 -7.69
C PHE A 358 23.14 0.14 -8.87
N LEU A 359 21.86 -0.14 -9.18
CA LEU A 359 21.08 0.63 -10.13
C LEU A 359 20.24 1.66 -9.37
N ILE A 360 20.62 2.93 -9.49
CA ILE A 360 19.99 4.06 -8.82
C ILE A 360 19.07 4.77 -9.81
N GLU A 361 17.78 4.87 -9.48
CA GLU A 361 16.87 5.80 -10.14
C GLU A 361 17.21 7.22 -9.70
N VAL A 362 17.43 8.15 -10.64
CA VAL A 362 17.90 9.51 -10.31
C VAL A 362 16.77 10.45 -9.89
N GLU A 363 15.55 9.94 -9.77
CA GLU A 363 14.39 10.66 -9.27
C GLU A 363 14.23 10.42 -7.76
N GLY A 364 13.63 11.39 -7.07
CA GLY A 364 13.45 11.34 -5.62
C GLY A 364 14.72 11.75 -4.84
N ASP A 365 14.52 12.02 -3.55
CA ASP A 365 15.49 12.72 -2.70
C ASP A 365 16.87 12.02 -2.61
N LEU A 366 16.90 10.79 -2.07
CA LEU A 366 18.15 10.02 -1.98
C LEU A 366 18.69 9.60 -3.35
N GLY A 367 17.82 9.25 -4.31
CA GLY A 367 18.22 8.76 -5.63
C GLY A 367 18.97 9.81 -6.45
N SER A 368 18.43 11.03 -6.49
CA SER A 368 19.10 12.19 -7.10
C SER A 368 20.45 12.44 -6.44
N ALA A 369 20.49 12.56 -5.11
CA ALA A 369 21.71 12.89 -4.38
C ALA A 369 22.81 11.82 -4.51
N LEU A 370 22.45 10.52 -4.50
CA LEU A 370 23.37 9.42 -4.77
C LEU A 370 23.94 9.46 -6.19
N SER A 371 23.13 9.86 -7.19
CA SER A 371 23.55 9.89 -8.59
C SER A 371 24.55 10.99 -8.93
N GLU A 372 24.63 12.04 -8.11
CA GLU A 372 25.52 13.20 -8.27
C GLU A 372 26.87 13.03 -7.52
N LEU A 373 27.07 11.92 -6.80
CA LEU A 373 28.29 11.69 -6.02
C LEU A 373 29.53 11.51 -6.89
N GLU A 374 30.61 12.21 -6.51
CA GLU A 374 31.94 12.02 -7.09
C GLU A 374 32.60 10.72 -6.61
N VAL A 375 33.47 10.13 -7.44
CA VAL A 375 34.26 8.95 -7.08
C VAL A 375 35.16 9.28 -5.87
N GLY A 376 35.09 8.44 -4.83
CA GLY A 376 35.72 8.66 -3.55
C GLY A 376 34.81 9.22 -2.46
N ALA A 377 33.60 9.70 -2.80
CA ALA A 377 32.59 10.05 -1.81
C ALA A 377 32.13 8.81 -1.00
N GLU A 378 31.76 9.02 0.26
CA GLU A 378 31.29 7.95 1.14
C GLU A 378 29.77 7.81 1.13
N VAL A 379 29.29 6.57 0.97
CA VAL A 379 27.87 6.20 1.16
C VAL A 379 27.73 5.26 2.34
N GLU A 380 26.64 5.39 3.10
CA GLU A 380 26.29 4.45 4.15
C GLU A 380 25.63 3.21 3.53
N VAL A 381 26.13 2.01 3.85
CA VAL A 381 25.61 0.72 3.36
C VAL A 381 25.29 -0.17 4.57
N SER A 382 24.18 -0.90 4.53
CA SER A 382 23.85 -1.95 5.52
C SER A 382 24.43 -3.32 5.15
N LEU A 383 24.42 -4.26 6.10
CA LEU A 383 24.55 -5.67 5.76
C LEU A 383 23.40 -6.12 4.84
N VAL A 384 23.65 -7.19 4.09
CA VAL A 384 22.70 -7.76 3.11
C VAL A 384 21.45 -8.32 3.79
N GLU A 385 20.30 -8.03 3.17
CA GLU A 385 18.97 -8.48 3.52
C GLU A 385 18.31 -9.18 2.31
N GLY A 386 17.17 -9.86 2.56
CA GLY A 386 16.44 -10.61 1.55
C GLY A 386 16.91 -12.06 1.36
N GLY A 387 16.00 -12.93 0.92
CA GLY A 387 16.31 -14.34 0.61
C GLY A 387 16.99 -14.57 -0.74
N GLY A 388 16.87 -13.60 -1.65
CA GLY A 388 17.35 -13.67 -3.03
C GLY A 388 16.70 -14.77 -3.87
N PHE A 389 17.22 -14.96 -5.09
CA PHE A 389 16.86 -16.05 -5.98
C PHE A 389 17.81 -17.24 -5.80
N GLU A 390 17.27 -18.46 -5.89
CA GLU A 390 18.06 -19.69 -5.92
C GLU A 390 18.42 -20.04 -7.38
N PRO A 391 19.71 -19.96 -7.79
CA PRO A 391 20.12 -20.25 -9.17
C PRO A 391 19.97 -21.73 -9.52
N ALA A 392 19.99 -22.63 -8.53
CA ALA A 392 19.84 -24.06 -8.77
C ALA A 392 18.44 -24.46 -9.29
N SER A 393 17.40 -23.66 -9.04
CA SER A 393 16.02 -23.99 -9.46
C SER A 393 15.88 -24.09 -10.98
N GLY A 394 16.60 -23.26 -11.74
CA GLY A 394 16.51 -23.15 -13.21
C GLY A 394 17.40 -24.12 -14.01
N ARG A 395 18.24 -24.94 -13.37
CA ARG A 395 19.17 -25.83 -14.09
C ARG A 395 18.41 -26.86 -14.94
N GLY A 396 18.79 -27.03 -16.21
CA GLY A 396 18.17 -28.03 -17.10
C GLY A 396 16.71 -27.74 -17.45
N LYS A 397 16.32 -26.46 -17.46
CA LYS A 397 14.94 -25.99 -17.74
C LYS A 397 14.96 -24.68 -18.53
N THR A 398 13.80 -24.23 -18.96
CA THR A 398 13.54 -22.87 -19.45
C THR A 398 13.43 -21.89 -18.29
N ALA A 399 14.33 -20.91 -18.21
CA ALA A 399 14.26 -19.81 -17.24
C ALA A 399 13.59 -18.58 -17.89
N LEU A 400 12.46 -18.14 -17.33
CA LEU A 400 11.73 -16.96 -17.75
C LEU A 400 11.91 -15.85 -16.70
N LEU A 401 12.56 -14.76 -17.05
CA LEU A 401 12.82 -13.63 -16.16
C LEU A 401 11.94 -12.45 -16.56
N PHE A 402 11.28 -11.84 -15.59
CA PHE A 402 10.37 -10.71 -15.79
C PHE A 402 10.81 -9.53 -14.92
N ALA A 403 11.14 -8.42 -15.57
CA ALA A 403 11.65 -7.21 -14.94
C ALA A 403 10.87 -5.97 -15.36
N SER A 404 10.72 -5.00 -14.46
CA SER A 404 10.22 -3.66 -14.79
C SER A 404 10.97 -2.59 -13.99
N GLY A 405 11.37 -1.49 -14.63
CA GLY A 405 12.12 -0.44 -13.94
C GLY A 405 13.44 -0.96 -13.36
N SER A 406 13.78 -0.45 -12.18
CA SER A 406 14.94 -0.89 -11.40
C SER A 406 14.94 -2.37 -10.99
N GLY A 407 13.80 -3.08 -11.08
CA GLY A 407 13.70 -4.52 -10.83
C GLY A 407 14.60 -5.38 -11.72
N VAL A 408 15.07 -4.84 -12.85
CA VAL A 408 16.10 -5.51 -13.69
C VAL A 408 17.39 -5.80 -12.92
N ALA A 409 17.75 -4.99 -11.91
CA ALA A 409 18.90 -5.19 -11.03
C ALA A 409 18.84 -6.52 -10.24
N ALA A 410 17.64 -7.04 -9.95
CA ALA A 410 17.50 -8.31 -9.24
C ALA A 410 17.80 -9.54 -10.11
N VAL A 411 17.46 -9.46 -11.40
CA VAL A 411 17.51 -10.61 -12.32
C VAL A 411 18.82 -10.70 -13.09
N LEU A 412 19.51 -9.59 -13.35
CA LEU A 412 20.78 -9.62 -14.08
C LEU A 412 21.90 -10.41 -13.36
N PRO A 413 22.12 -10.29 -12.03
CA PRO A 413 23.12 -11.11 -11.33
C PRO A 413 22.84 -12.62 -11.37
N LEU A 414 21.57 -13.00 -11.56
CA LEU A 414 21.16 -14.40 -11.72
C LEU A 414 21.60 -14.92 -13.11
N VAL A 415 21.43 -14.10 -14.15
CA VAL A 415 21.92 -14.39 -15.50
C VAL A 415 23.45 -14.44 -15.55
N ASP A 416 24.16 -13.46 -14.97
CA ASP A 416 25.63 -13.46 -14.89
C ASP A 416 26.16 -14.77 -14.28
N ARG A 417 25.48 -15.24 -13.21
CA ARG A 417 25.84 -16.46 -12.49
C ARG A 417 25.61 -17.72 -13.32
N TRP A 418 24.51 -17.79 -14.07
CA TRP A 418 24.29 -18.89 -15.01
C TRP A 418 25.23 -18.86 -16.23
N LEU A 419 25.68 -17.68 -16.67
CA LEU A 419 26.67 -17.59 -17.74
C LEU A 419 28.10 -17.95 -17.29
N SER A 420 28.36 -17.96 -15.97
CA SER A 420 29.68 -18.29 -15.39
C SER A 420 29.76 -19.67 -14.70
N GLU A 421 28.65 -20.29 -14.30
CA GLU A 421 28.61 -21.63 -13.70
C GLU A 421 28.28 -22.75 -14.71
N GLN A 422 28.73 -23.98 -14.44
CA GLN A 422 28.24 -25.16 -15.16
C GLN A 422 26.86 -25.61 -14.65
N GLY A 423 25.98 -25.98 -15.58
CA GLY A 423 24.60 -26.35 -15.30
C GLY A 423 23.62 -25.16 -15.37
N ARG A 424 23.75 -24.30 -16.38
CA ARG A 424 22.80 -23.21 -16.66
C ARG A 424 21.41 -23.74 -17.10
N PRO A 425 20.36 -22.88 -17.12
CA PRO A 425 19.12 -23.19 -17.82
C PRO A 425 19.38 -23.53 -19.30
N GLU A 426 18.57 -24.40 -19.89
CA GLU A 426 18.68 -24.76 -21.32
C GLU A 426 18.33 -23.58 -22.22
N ARG A 427 17.42 -22.73 -21.72
CA ARG A 427 16.93 -21.51 -22.35
C ARG A 427 16.78 -20.43 -21.31
N ILE A 428 17.18 -19.19 -21.62
CA ILE A 428 17.05 -18.03 -20.74
C ILE A 428 16.33 -16.94 -21.54
N ALA A 429 15.16 -16.51 -21.09
CA ALA A 429 14.38 -15.45 -21.73
C ALA A 429 14.09 -14.32 -20.72
N LEU A 430 14.53 -13.10 -21.02
CA LEU A 430 14.34 -11.91 -20.19
C LEU A 430 13.30 -10.97 -20.82
N PHE A 431 12.16 -10.80 -20.15
CA PHE A 431 11.14 -9.81 -20.47
C PHE A 431 11.36 -8.56 -19.62
N TYR A 432 11.84 -7.47 -20.23
CA TYR A 432 12.11 -6.21 -19.54
C TYR A 432 11.18 -5.10 -20.05
N GLY A 433 10.40 -4.52 -19.15
CA GLY A 433 9.50 -3.40 -19.44
C GLY A 433 9.99 -2.09 -18.85
N GLU A 434 9.98 -1.05 -19.67
CA GLU A 434 10.27 0.33 -19.28
C GLU A 434 9.30 1.26 -20.02
N ARG A 435 8.99 2.44 -19.46
CA ARG A 435 8.04 3.39 -20.05
C ARG A 435 8.45 3.83 -21.46
N HIS A 436 9.72 4.19 -21.61
CA HIS A 436 10.29 4.70 -22.85
C HIS A 436 11.60 3.94 -23.16
N GLU A 437 12.01 3.93 -24.43
CA GLU A 437 13.24 3.23 -24.82
C GLU A 437 14.49 3.94 -24.27
N GLU A 438 14.52 5.27 -24.26
CA GLU A 438 15.63 6.04 -23.67
C GLU A 438 15.82 5.79 -22.16
N ASP A 439 14.75 5.47 -21.43
CA ASP A 439 14.77 5.21 -19.99
C ASP A 439 15.48 3.90 -19.64
N ARG A 440 15.54 2.95 -20.58
CA ARG A 440 15.94 1.55 -20.34
C ARG A 440 17.35 1.46 -19.77
N ALA A 441 17.46 0.85 -18.59
CA ALA A 441 18.76 0.60 -17.98
C ALA A 441 19.59 -0.40 -18.81
N TYR A 442 20.91 -0.26 -18.78
CA TYR A 442 21.86 -1.29 -19.21
C TYR A 442 21.81 -1.70 -20.70
N ALA A 443 21.43 -0.79 -21.61
CA ALA A 443 21.26 -1.09 -23.03
C ALA A 443 22.39 -1.91 -23.69
N GLU A 444 23.67 -1.57 -23.46
CA GLU A 444 24.81 -2.33 -24.02
C GLU A 444 25.01 -3.70 -23.36
N ARG A 445 24.77 -3.82 -22.04
CA ARG A 445 24.83 -5.10 -21.32
C ARG A 445 23.71 -6.04 -21.78
N LEU A 446 22.53 -5.51 -22.10
CA LEU A 446 21.42 -6.31 -22.64
C LEU A 446 21.78 -6.91 -24.02
N LYS A 447 22.41 -6.14 -24.91
CA LYS A 447 22.94 -6.67 -26.19
C LYS A 447 23.99 -7.77 -25.98
N GLN A 448 24.90 -7.59 -25.01
CA GLN A 448 25.90 -8.60 -24.67
C GLN A 448 25.27 -9.91 -24.13
N LEU A 449 24.11 -9.82 -23.47
CA LEU A 449 23.34 -11.00 -23.07
C LEU A 449 22.70 -11.71 -24.28
N GLU A 450 22.20 -10.97 -25.27
CA GLU A 450 21.73 -11.54 -26.54
C GLU A 450 22.84 -12.29 -27.28
N GLU A 451 24.04 -11.69 -27.37
CA GLU A 451 25.23 -12.35 -27.93
C GLU A 451 25.67 -13.60 -27.14
N ALA A 452 25.41 -13.64 -25.83
CA ALA A 452 25.66 -14.81 -24.96
C ALA A 452 24.55 -15.89 -25.04
N GLY A 453 23.52 -15.67 -25.85
CA GLY A 453 22.41 -16.60 -26.07
C GLY A 453 21.25 -16.48 -25.07
N VAL A 454 21.04 -15.30 -24.49
CA VAL A 454 19.83 -14.95 -23.72
C VAL A 454 18.84 -14.27 -24.65
N GLU A 455 17.60 -14.72 -24.70
CA GLU A 455 16.56 -14.08 -25.50
C GLU A 455 15.99 -12.88 -24.73
N VAL A 456 16.21 -11.67 -25.23
CA VAL A 456 15.71 -10.44 -24.57
C VAL A 456 14.48 -9.92 -25.32
N PHE A 457 13.41 -9.70 -24.57
CA PHE A 457 12.13 -9.20 -25.06
C PHE A 457 11.78 -7.90 -24.37
N PHE A 458 11.54 -6.84 -25.13
CA PHE A 458 11.17 -5.55 -24.59
C PHE A 458 9.66 -5.34 -24.63
N ALA A 459 9.10 -4.94 -23.49
CA ALA A 459 7.78 -4.34 -23.43
C ALA A 459 7.94 -2.83 -23.62
N ALA A 460 7.48 -2.33 -24.76
CA ALA A 460 7.56 -0.94 -25.17
C ALA A 460 6.22 -0.49 -25.76
N GLU A 461 6.03 0.83 -25.83
CA GLU A 461 4.85 1.45 -26.44
C GLU A 461 4.86 1.27 -27.95
N GLU A 462 3.72 0.86 -28.51
CA GLU A 462 3.53 0.73 -29.94
C GLU A 462 2.18 1.33 -30.33
N GLY A 463 2.15 2.16 -31.37
CA GLY A 463 0.90 2.75 -31.88
C GLY A 463 0.12 3.61 -30.87
N GLY A 464 0.74 4.07 -29.78
CA GLY A 464 0.08 4.81 -28.70
C GLY A 464 -0.52 3.94 -27.60
N ALA A 465 -0.20 2.64 -27.54
CA ALA A 465 -0.62 1.73 -26.49
C ALA A 465 0.61 1.08 -25.81
N TYR A 466 0.69 1.20 -24.48
CA TYR A 466 1.73 0.57 -23.69
C TYR A 466 1.50 -0.93 -23.57
N ARG A 467 2.44 -1.75 -24.03
CA ARG A 467 2.43 -3.20 -23.78
C ARG A 467 3.11 -3.52 -22.45
N TYR A 468 2.63 -4.51 -21.71
CA TYR A 468 3.31 -5.00 -20.52
C TYR A 468 4.19 -6.23 -20.82
N VAL A 469 5.12 -6.57 -19.93
CA VAL A 469 6.04 -7.72 -20.07
C VAL A 469 5.33 -9.05 -20.28
N GLN A 470 4.16 -9.23 -19.69
CA GLN A 470 3.35 -10.42 -19.90
C GLN A 470 2.70 -10.51 -21.29
N ASP A 471 2.45 -9.37 -21.95
CA ASP A 471 1.94 -9.34 -23.33
C ASP A 471 3.08 -9.62 -24.33
N ALA A 472 4.30 -9.18 -24.01
CA ALA A 472 5.51 -9.56 -24.76
C ALA A 472 5.79 -11.07 -24.65
N PHE A 473 5.55 -11.68 -23.48
CA PHE A 473 5.63 -13.14 -23.31
C PHE A 473 4.61 -13.90 -24.16
N GLU A 474 3.34 -13.45 -24.18
CA GLU A 474 2.31 -14.09 -25.02
C GLU A 474 2.65 -13.98 -26.51
N ALA A 475 3.19 -12.85 -26.96
CA ALA A 475 3.66 -12.67 -28.33
C ALA A 475 4.88 -13.55 -28.67
N ALA A 476 5.76 -13.82 -27.70
CA ALA A 476 6.92 -14.68 -27.88
C ALA A 476 6.57 -16.18 -27.99
N GLY A 477 5.41 -16.60 -27.49
CA GLY A 477 4.90 -17.97 -27.66
C GLY A 477 5.77 -19.07 -27.02
N LEU A 478 6.48 -18.75 -25.94
CA LEU A 478 7.45 -19.65 -25.31
C LEU A 478 6.77 -20.82 -24.58
N PRO A 479 7.35 -22.04 -24.60
CA PRO A 479 6.84 -23.17 -23.83
C PRO A 479 7.03 -22.94 -22.32
N VAL A 480 6.05 -23.39 -21.53
CA VAL A 480 6.02 -23.21 -20.06
C VAL A 480 6.02 -24.51 -19.25
N SER A 481 6.02 -25.67 -19.92
CA SER A 481 5.89 -26.99 -19.29
C SER A 481 6.92 -27.25 -18.20
N ASP A 482 8.18 -26.97 -18.51
CA ASP A 482 9.37 -27.13 -17.66
C ASP A 482 9.78 -25.82 -16.98
N ALA A 483 9.14 -24.69 -17.33
CA ALA A 483 9.63 -23.37 -17.00
C ALA A 483 9.78 -23.10 -15.49
N VAL A 484 10.75 -22.25 -15.18
CA VAL A 484 10.97 -21.62 -13.88
C VAL A 484 11.00 -20.12 -14.10
N VAL A 485 10.22 -19.40 -13.31
CA VAL A 485 9.92 -17.99 -13.50
C VAL A 485 10.59 -17.19 -12.39
N TYR A 486 11.26 -16.10 -12.75
CA TYR A 486 11.90 -15.16 -11.81
C TYR A 486 11.34 -13.76 -12.07
N VAL A 487 10.77 -13.10 -11.06
CA VAL A 487 10.02 -11.85 -11.23
C VAL A 487 10.51 -10.80 -10.25
N SER A 488 10.80 -9.58 -10.73
CA SER A 488 11.13 -8.44 -9.88
C SER A 488 10.75 -7.10 -10.51
N GLY A 489 10.13 -6.23 -9.73
CA GLY A 489 9.62 -4.95 -10.22
C GLY A 489 8.31 -4.56 -9.54
N ALA A 490 7.52 -3.71 -10.20
CA ALA A 490 6.27 -3.21 -9.63
C ALA A 490 5.31 -4.36 -9.29
N ALA A 491 4.75 -4.37 -8.08
CA ALA A 491 3.92 -5.49 -7.61
C ALA A 491 2.67 -5.77 -8.48
N VAL A 492 2.18 -4.77 -9.24
CA VAL A 492 1.16 -4.94 -10.28
C VAL A 492 1.65 -5.83 -11.43
N MET A 493 2.88 -5.61 -11.93
CA MET A 493 3.52 -6.47 -12.93
C MET A 493 3.77 -7.87 -12.34
N THR A 494 4.33 -7.94 -11.14
CA THR A 494 4.62 -9.20 -10.45
C THR A 494 3.38 -10.08 -10.29
N LYS A 495 2.25 -9.47 -9.89
CA LYS A 495 0.96 -10.16 -9.80
C LYS A 495 0.47 -10.63 -11.18
N ALA A 496 0.43 -9.74 -12.18
CA ALA A 496 -0.08 -10.06 -13.51
C ALA A 496 0.73 -11.17 -14.21
N VAL A 497 2.06 -11.15 -14.08
CA VAL A 497 2.95 -12.23 -14.56
C VAL A 497 2.64 -13.53 -13.82
N THR A 498 2.55 -13.51 -12.48
CA THR A 498 2.29 -14.73 -11.70
C THR A 498 0.96 -15.37 -12.04
N GLU A 499 -0.12 -14.57 -12.14
CA GLU A 499 -1.45 -15.04 -12.53
C GLU A 499 -1.45 -15.68 -13.92
N ARG A 500 -0.80 -15.04 -14.92
CA ARG A 500 -0.71 -15.59 -16.28
C ARG A 500 0.17 -16.85 -16.38
N MET A 501 1.30 -16.90 -15.67
CA MET A 501 2.16 -18.09 -15.62
C MET A 501 1.41 -19.30 -15.05
N MET A 502 0.66 -19.11 -13.96
CA MET A 502 -0.15 -20.17 -13.36
C MET A 502 -1.36 -20.56 -14.23
N ALA A 503 -2.01 -19.60 -14.90
CA ALA A 503 -3.05 -19.89 -15.88
C ALA A 503 -2.53 -20.72 -17.07
N ALA A 504 -1.29 -20.48 -17.48
CA ALA A 504 -0.56 -21.25 -18.51
C ALA A 504 -0.05 -22.62 -18.02
N GLY A 505 -0.16 -22.93 -16.73
CA GLY A 505 0.18 -24.24 -16.15
C GLY A 505 1.58 -24.34 -15.53
N VAL A 506 2.27 -23.22 -15.30
CA VAL A 506 3.47 -23.20 -14.46
C VAL A 506 3.07 -23.54 -13.02
N ASP A 507 3.73 -24.52 -12.42
CA ASP A 507 3.53 -24.83 -11.00
C ASP A 507 4.03 -23.64 -10.17
N ALA A 508 3.21 -23.21 -9.21
CA ALA A 508 3.47 -22.07 -8.38
C ALA A 508 4.86 -22.10 -7.71
N SER A 509 5.33 -23.29 -7.27
CA SER A 509 6.63 -23.49 -6.63
C SER A 509 7.84 -23.21 -7.53
N ARG A 510 7.61 -23.09 -8.84
CA ARG A 510 8.59 -22.70 -9.85
C ARG A 510 8.54 -21.20 -10.18
N ILE A 511 7.71 -20.41 -9.49
CA ILE A 511 7.66 -18.96 -9.61
C ILE A 511 8.40 -18.36 -8.41
N HIS A 512 9.41 -17.56 -8.67
CA HIS A 512 10.27 -16.94 -7.68
C HIS A 512 10.15 -15.42 -7.80
N ILE A 513 9.79 -14.76 -6.69
CA ILE A 513 9.52 -13.32 -6.67
C ILE A 513 10.56 -12.64 -5.79
N ASN A 514 11.04 -11.48 -6.25
CA ASN A 514 11.86 -10.57 -5.45
C ASN A 514 11.14 -9.22 -5.34
N ILE A 515 11.01 -8.74 -4.10
CA ILE A 515 10.13 -7.65 -3.65
C ILE A 515 10.98 -6.45 -3.26
#